data_AF-A0A822H110-F1
#
_entry.id   AF-A0A822H110-F1
#
_cell.length_a   1.000
_cell.length_b   1.000
_cell.length_c   1.000
_cell.angle_alpha   90.00
_cell.angle_beta   90.00
_cell.angle_gamma   90.00
#
_symmetry.space_group_name_H-M   'P 1'
#
loop_
_entity.id
_entity.type
_entity.pdbx_description
1 polymer ?
#
loop_
_entity_poly.entity_id
_entity_poly.type
_entity_poly.pdbx_seq_one_letter_code
_entity_poly.pdbx_strand_id
1 'polypeptide(L)'
;MIVSGVLGRQIVADIEAWPQLESIYVFCDNQAVHEQWARKIPKVKGVHTSIEPICKALQIDRENCDRAVISISFKGIDALFMYTQLLKETLLDIEDDDTKSIKEFSEYCRLQNDIHEGENRNVEKEYRDHTPIW
;
A
#
# COMPACT_ATOMS: atom_id res chain seq x y z
N MET A 1 16.24 -12.93 -5.65
CA MET A 1 17.11 -12.64 -6.82
C MET A 1 18.04 -13.82 -7.06
N ILE A 2 18.31 -14.19 -8.32
CA ILE A 2 19.30 -15.22 -8.68
C ILE A 2 20.51 -14.54 -9.34
N VAL A 3 21.72 -14.86 -8.91
CA VAL A 3 22.98 -14.30 -9.45
C VAL A 3 23.95 -15.41 -9.80
N SER A 4 24.84 -15.16 -10.77
CA SER A 4 25.95 -16.09 -11.02
C SER A 4 26.98 -16.02 -9.90
N GLY A 5 27.74 -17.09 -9.67
CA GLY A 5 28.79 -17.10 -8.65
C GLY A 5 29.83 -15.97 -8.78
N VAL A 6 30.30 -15.72 -10.00
CA VAL A 6 31.35 -14.72 -10.27
C VAL A 6 30.79 -13.31 -10.13
N LEU A 7 29.67 -13.01 -10.79
CA LEU A 7 29.06 -11.69 -10.74
C LEU A 7 28.53 -11.40 -9.33
N GLY A 8 27.93 -12.41 -8.69
CA GLY A 8 27.41 -12.31 -7.33
C GLY A 8 28.47 -11.87 -6.33
N ARG A 9 29.69 -12.40 -6.43
CA ARG A 9 30.80 -11.98 -5.57
C ARG A 9 31.11 -10.48 -5.66
N GLN A 10 30.87 -9.86 -6.80
CA GLN A 10 31.13 -8.44 -7.03
C GLN A 10 29.97 -7.57 -6.55
N ILE A 11 28.73 -7.94 -6.91
CA ILE A 11 27.57 -7.05 -6.74
C ILE A 11 26.80 -7.27 -5.44
N VAL A 12 26.86 -8.48 -4.86
CA VAL A 12 25.97 -8.86 -3.75
C VAL A 12 26.26 -8.05 -2.49
N ALA A 13 27.52 -7.69 -2.25
CA ALA A 13 27.90 -6.85 -1.12
C ALA A 13 27.29 -5.43 -1.20
N ASP A 14 27.19 -4.87 -2.41
CA ASP A 14 26.69 -3.51 -2.61
C ASP A 14 25.16 -3.42 -2.50
N ILE A 15 24.46 -4.49 -2.89
CA ILE A 15 22.99 -4.55 -2.92
C ILE A 15 22.40 -5.22 -1.68
N GLU A 16 23.23 -5.79 -0.79
CA GLU A 16 22.74 -6.43 0.44
C GLU A 16 21.92 -5.44 1.28
N ALA A 17 22.30 -4.17 1.32
CA ALA A 17 21.60 -3.16 2.10
C ALA A 17 20.19 -2.83 1.57
N TRP A 18 19.81 -3.26 0.36
CA TRP A 18 18.55 -2.88 -0.26
C TRP A 18 17.35 -3.50 0.47
N PRO A 19 16.41 -2.69 1.00
CA PRO A 19 15.26 -3.20 1.75
C PRO A 19 14.34 -4.10 0.91
N GLN A 20 14.24 -3.83 -0.39
CA GLN A 20 13.40 -4.58 -1.33
C GLN A 20 13.96 -5.97 -1.67
N LEU A 21 15.22 -6.24 -1.32
CA LEU A 21 15.89 -7.50 -1.60
C LEU A 21 15.87 -8.36 -0.34
N GLU A 22 15.01 -9.37 -0.34
CA GLU A 22 14.81 -10.27 0.82
C GLU A 22 15.69 -11.52 0.78
N SER A 23 15.79 -12.13 -0.41
CA SER A 23 16.52 -13.39 -0.63
C SER A 23 17.38 -13.33 -1.89
N ILE A 24 18.63 -13.81 -1.78
CA ILE A 24 19.58 -13.96 -2.88
C ILE A 24 19.99 -15.43 -2.99
N TYR A 25 19.97 -15.97 -4.21
CA TYR A 25 20.43 -17.32 -4.53
C TYR A 25 21.58 -17.24 -5.53
N VAL A 26 22.65 -17.96 -5.25
CA VAL A 26 23.83 -18.00 -6.12
C VAL A 26 23.80 -19.27 -6.95
N PHE A 27 23.86 -19.13 -8.26
CA PHE A 27 23.95 -20.24 -9.22
C PHE A 27 25.34 -20.30 -9.83
N CYS A 28 26.05 -21.43 -9.68
CA CYS A 28 27.43 -21.57 -10.13
C CYS A 28 27.87 -23.03 -10.27
N ASP A 29 28.84 -23.30 -11.13
CA ASP A 29 29.38 -24.66 -11.29
C ASP A 29 30.20 -25.14 -10.08
N ASN A 30 30.90 -24.23 -9.40
CA ASN A 30 31.79 -24.56 -8.27
C ASN A 30 31.28 -23.97 -6.96
N GLN A 31 30.38 -24.70 -6.30
CA GLN A 31 29.76 -24.29 -5.05
C GLN A 31 30.79 -23.93 -3.96
N ALA A 32 31.83 -24.75 -3.76
CA ALA A 32 32.79 -24.58 -2.67
C ALA A 32 33.52 -23.22 -2.71
N VAL A 33 33.80 -22.71 -3.91
CA VAL A 33 34.44 -21.39 -4.09
C VAL A 33 33.49 -20.26 -3.68
N HIS A 34 32.20 -20.37 -4.05
CA HIS A 34 31.25 -19.29 -3.81
C HIS A 34 30.61 -19.33 -2.43
N GLU A 35 30.62 -20.48 -1.76
CA GLU A 35 30.05 -20.63 -0.42
C GLU A 35 30.81 -19.83 0.65
N GLN A 36 32.12 -19.64 0.47
CA GLN A 36 32.97 -18.92 1.42
C GLN A 36 32.59 -17.44 1.59
N TRP A 37 32.21 -16.76 0.50
CA TRP A 37 31.77 -15.36 0.57
C TRP A 37 30.25 -15.29 0.80
N ALA A 38 29.47 -16.20 0.21
CA ALA A 38 28.02 -16.24 0.37
C ALA A 38 27.59 -16.38 1.84
N ARG A 39 28.26 -17.24 2.61
CA ARG A 39 27.95 -17.44 4.04
C ARG A 39 28.14 -16.19 4.92
N LYS A 40 28.88 -15.20 4.43
CA LYS A 40 29.10 -13.93 5.17
C LYS A 40 27.95 -12.94 4.99
N ILE A 41 27.05 -13.19 4.05
CA ILE A 41 25.99 -12.27 3.62
C ILE A 41 24.64 -12.85 4.05
N PRO A 42 24.04 -12.35 5.15
CA PRO A 42 22.75 -12.82 5.68
C PRO A 42 21.64 -13.05 4.67
N LYS A 43 21.56 -12.23 3.62
CA LYS A 43 20.51 -12.33 2.59
C LYS A 43 20.75 -13.43 1.56
N VAL A 44 21.92 -14.05 1.54
CA VAL A 44 22.19 -15.19 0.67
C VAL A 44 21.62 -16.46 1.30
N LYS A 45 20.55 -16.98 0.67
CA LYS A 45 19.82 -18.16 1.15
C LYS A 45 20.43 -19.48 0.69
N GLY A 46 21.27 -19.46 -0.34
CA GLY A 46 21.94 -20.67 -0.81
C GLY A 46 22.85 -20.45 -2.02
N VAL A 47 23.80 -21.37 -2.17
CA VAL A 47 24.67 -21.52 -3.33
C VAL A 47 24.39 -22.89 -3.94
N HIS A 48 24.06 -22.92 -5.22
CA HIS A 48 23.58 -24.12 -5.90
C HIS A 48 24.25 -24.31 -7.26
N THR A 49 24.49 -25.58 -7.60
CA THR A 49 25.02 -26.00 -8.91
C THR A 49 23.94 -26.41 -9.89
N SER A 50 22.71 -26.62 -9.42
CA SER A 50 21.53 -26.89 -10.24
C SER A 50 20.40 -25.91 -9.93
N ILE A 51 19.50 -25.76 -10.89
CA ILE A 51 18.38 -24.81 -10.79
C ILE A 51 17.22 -25.38 -9.96
N GLU A 52 17.03 -26.71 -9.90
CA GLU A 52 15.88 -27.29 -9.18
C GLU A 52 15.82 -26.92 -7.68
N PRO A 53 16.92 -26.94 -6.91
CA PRO A 53 16.92 -26.50 -5.53
C PRO A 53 16.49 -25.03 -5.37
N ILE A 54 16.91 -24.18 -6.31
CA ILE A 54 16.53 -22.76 -6.33
C ILE A 54 15.03 -22.64 -6.60
N CYS A 55 14.50 -23.36 -7.59
CA CYS A 55 13.06 -23.36 -7.88
C CYS A 55 12.22 -23.82 -6.67
N LYS A 56 12.65 -24.86 -5.96
CA LYS A 56 11.96 -25.32 -4.73
C LYS A 56 12.01 -24.27 -3.63
N ALA A 57 13.17 -23.66 -3.41
CA ALA A 57 13.31 -22.59 -2.42
C ALA A 57 12.42 -21.38 -2.77
N LEU A 58 12.36 -20.99 -4.04
CA LEU A 58 11.49 -19.92 -4.52
C LEU A 58 10.01 -20.23 -4.38
N GLN A 59 9.60 -21.50 -4.56
CA GLN A 59 8.21 -21.91 -4.31
C GLN A 59 7.84 -21.74 -2.84
N ILE A 60 8.71 -22.17 -1.92
CA ILE A 60 8.51 -21.99 -0.48
C ILE A 60 8.49 -20.50 -0.11
N ASP A 61 9.46 -19.72 -0.59
CA ASP A 61 9.52 -18.28 -0.34
C ASP A 61 8.27 -17.57 -0.88
N ARG A 62 7.75 -17.97 -2.04
CA ARG A 62 6.49 -17.46 -2.60
C ARG A 62 5.30 -17.78 -1.69
N GLU A 63 5.16 -19.01 -1.23
CA GLU A 63 4.06 -19.41 -0.33
C GLU A 63 4.10 -18.66 1.01
N ASN A 64 5.29 -18.29 1.49
CA ASN A 64 5.46 -17.47 2.69
C ASN A 64 5.19 -15.98 2.41
N CYS A 65 5.59 -15.47 1.24
CA CYS A 65 5.37 -14.08 0.82
C CYS A 65 3.88 -13.79 0.59
N ASP A 66 3.14 -14.70 -0.07
CA ASP A 66 1.71 -14.57 -0.34
C ASP A 66 0.86 -14.50 0.96
N ARG A 67 1.39 -14.98 2.09
CA ARG A 67 0.72 -14.89 3.41
C ARG A 67 1.04 -13.60 4.17
N ALA A 68 2.13 -12.92 3.85
CA ALA A 68 2.59 -11.72 4.55
C ALA A 68 2.39 -10.43 3.74
N VAL A 69 2.24 -10.53 2.41
CA VAL A 69 2.13 -9.39 1.51
C VAL A 69 1.03 -9.68 0.49
N ILE A 70 -0.16 -9.16 0.72
CA ILE A 70 -1.15 -9.02 -0.35
C ILE A 70 -0.58 -7.98 -1.31
N SER A 71 0.05 -8.43 -2.40
CA SER A 71 0.45 -7.53 -3.47
C SER A 71 -0.81 -6.98 -4.15
N ILE A 72 -1.16 -5.74 -3.85
CA ILE A 72 -2.22 -5.04 -4.59
C ILE A 72 -1.63 -4.62 -5.93
N SER A 73 -1.75 -5.50 -6.93
CA SER A 73 -1.47 -5.13 -8.31
C SER A 73 -2.61 -4.25 -8.83
N PHE A 74 -2.41 -2.93 -8.85
CA PHE A 74 -3.32 -1.94 -9.46
C PHE A 74 -3.34 -1.98 -11.00
N LYS A 75 -3.27 -3.17 -11.61
CA LYS A 75 -3.54 -3.33 -13.04
C LYS A 75 -5.02 -3.66 -13.20
N GLY A 76 -5.81 -2.64 -13.53
CA GLY A 76 -7.24 -2.77 -13.85
C GLY A 76 -8.21 -2.24 -12.79
N ILE A 77 -7.73 -1.71 -11.68
CA ILE A 77 -8.55 -0.91 -10.77
C ILE A 77 -8.53 0.52 -11.31
N ASP A 78 -9.70 1.03 -11.72
CA ASP A 78 -9.85 2.42 -12.11
C ASP A 78 -9.38 3.30 -10.95
N ALA A 79 -8.51 4.27 -11.22
CA ALA A 79 -8.09 5.24 -10.21
C ALA A 79 -9.31 5.91 -9.56
N LEU A 80 -10.41 6.05 -10.31
CA LEU A 80 -11.69 6.52 -9.81
C LEU A 80 -12.25 5.65 -8.69
N PHE A 81 -12.04 4.33 -8.72
CA PHE A 81 -12.48 3.43 -7.65
C PHE A 81 -11.74 3.72 -6.34
N MET A 82 -10.41 3.93 -6.41
CA MET A 82 -9.60 4.28 -5.24
C MET A 82 -10.03 5.62 -4.65
N TYR A 83 -10.23 6.64 -5.50
CA TYR A 83 -10.72 7.95 -5.04
C TYR A 83 -12.14 7.87 -4.48
N THR A 84 -13.03 7.07 -5.09
CA THR A 84 -14.40 6.90 -4.61
C THR A 84 -14.44 6.17 -3.28
N GLN A 85 -13.63 5.14 -3.09
CA GLN A 85 -13.54 4.39 -1.84
C GLN A 85 -12.98 5.28 -0.73
N LEU A 86 -11.88 6.00 -0.99
CA LEU A 86 -11.29 6.93 -0.04
C LEU A 86 -12.25 8.06 0.34
N LEU A 87 -12.96 8.64 -0.64
CA LEU A 87 -13.97 9.66 -0.41
C LEU A 87 -15.11 9.11 0.46
N LYS A 88 -15.64 7.93 0.13
CA LYS A 88 -16.71 7.29 0.88
C LYS A 88 -16.30 7.02 2.34
N GLU A 89 -15.12 6.45 2.54
CA GLU A 89 -14.61 6.15 3.89
C GLU A 89 -14.42 7.44 4.68
N THR A 90 -13.80 8.46 4.07
CA THR A 90 -13.63 9.77 4.72
C THR A 90 -14.97 10.40 5.08
N LEU A 91 -15.96 10.36 4.18
CA LEU A 91 -17.29 10.90 4.46
C LEU A 91 -18.03 10.16 5.57
N LEU A 92 -17.85 8.84 5.69
CA LEU A 92 -18.47 8.03 6.75
C LEU A 92 -17.75 8.16 8.10
N ASP A 93 -16.45 8.45 8.09
CA ASP A 93 -15.63 8.65 9.29
C ASP A 93 -15.72 10.08 9.86
N ILE A 94 -16.26 11.04 9.09
CA ILE A 94 -16.53 12.38 9.63
C ILE A 94 -17.61 12.25 10.70
N GLU A 95 -17.22 12.43 11.95
CA GLU A 95 -18.13 12.61 13.07
C GLU A 95 -18.87 13.94 12.86
N ASP A 96 -20.09 13.86 12.33
CA ASP A 96 -20.95 15.03 12.12
C ASP A 96 -21.78 15.31 13.37
N ASP A 97 -21.52 16.45 14.02
CA ASP A 97 -22.48 17.04 14.95
C ASP A 97 -23.47 17.85 14.11
N ASP A 98 -24.53 17.16 13.66
CA ASP A 98 -25.61 17.71 12.82
C ASP A 98 -26.04 19.11 13.25
N THR A 99 -26.06 19.38 14.56
CA THR A 99 -26.51 20.66 15.12
C THR A 99 -25.47 21.77 14.95
N LYS A 100 -24.19 21.45 15.09
CA LYS A 100 -23.10 22.41 14.93
C LYS A 100 -22.80 22.65 13.45
N SER A 101 -22.72 21.60 12.65
CA SER A 101 -22.40 21.68 11.23
C SER A 101 -23.45 22.44 10.44
N ILE A 102 -24.75 22.19 10.69
CA ILE A 102 -25.82 22.94 10.03
C ILE A 102 -25.84 24.42 10.42
N LYS A 103 -25.45 24.72 11.67
CA LYS A 103 -25.38 26.09 12.17
C LYS A 103 -24.21 26.84 11.55
N GLU A 104 -23.03 26.23 11.47
CA GLU A 104 -21.85 26.81 10.80
C GLU A 104 -22.12 27.01 9.31
N PHE A 105 -22.81 26.06 8.65
CA PHE A 105 -23.25 26.20 7.27
C PHE A 105 -24.25 27.36 7.08
N SER A 106 -25.27 27.45 7.94
CA SER A 106 -26.23 28.56 7.95
C SER A 106 -25.53 29.90 8.15
N GLU A 107 -24.58 29.99 9.09
CA GLU A 107 -23.78 31.19 9.35
C GLU A 107 -22.90 31.57 8.14
N TYR A 108 -22.24 30.60 7.50
CA TYR A 108 -21.47 30.82 6.28
C TYR A 108 -22.35 31.39 5.14
N CYS A 109 -23.54 30.82 4.95
CA CYS A 109 -24.50 31.29 3.96
C CYS A 109 -25.00 32.73 4.26
N ARG A 110 -25.18 33.09 5.55
CA ARG A 110 -25.49 34.49 5.94
C ARG A 110 -24.35 35.44 5.60
N LEU A 111 -23.10 35.01 5.82
CA LEU A 111 -21.91 35.82 5.55
C LEU A 111 -21.68 36.05 4.05
N GLN A 112 -22.13 35.13 3.19
CA GLN A 112 -22.05 35.25 1.73
C GLN A 112 -23.11 36.20 1.11
N ASN A 113 -24.03 36.76 1.91
CA ASN A 113 -24.96 37.86 1.56
C ASN A 113 -26.01 37.62 0.44
N ASP A 114 -26.33 36.38 0.07
CA ASP A 114 -27.31 36.09 -1.00
C ASP A 114 -28.61 35.40 -0.53
N ILE A 115 -28.84 35.26 0.77
CA ILE A 115 -30.02 34.55 1.30
C ILE A 115 -30.75 35.39 2.35
N HIS A 116 -32.07 35.58 2.16
CA HIS A 116 -32.93 36.27 3.11
C HIS A 116 -33.01 35.49 4.44
N GLU A 117 -32.96 36.18 5.59
CA GLU A 117 -32.96 35.57 6.94
C GLU A 117 -34.10 34.56 7.19
N GLY A 118 -35.22 34.69 6.46
CA GLY A 118 -36.38 33.79 6.56
C GLY A 118 -36.13 32.39 5.98
N GLU A 119 -35.42 32.30 4.86
CA GLU A 119 -35.17 31.02 4.14
C GLU A 119 -34.14 30.17 4.91
N ASN A 120 -33.20 30.81 5.59
CA ASN A 120 -32.13 30.13 6.32
C ASN A 120 -32.62 29.48 7.64
N ARG A 121 -33.70 30.00 8.26
CA ARG A 121 -34.34 29.33 9.41
C ARG A 121 -35.08 28.04 9.02
N ASN A 122 -35.52 27.94 7.77
CA ASN A 122 -36.16 26.73 7.27
C ASN A 122 -35.13 25.62 7.09
N VAL A 123 -33.96 25.93 6.53
CA VAL A 123 -32.85 24.98 6.39
C VAL A 123 -32.44 24.36 7.73
N GLU A 124 -32.24 25.16 8.79
CA GLU A 124 -31.90 24.65 10.13
C GLU A 124 -32.99 23.77 10.75
N LYS A 125 -34.27 24.00 10.41
CA LYS A 125 -35.39 23.21 10.92
C LYS A 125 -35.62 21.94 10.10
N GLU A 126 -35.74 22.07 8.79
CA GLU A 126 -36.05 20.97 7.87
C GLU A 126 -34.91 19.95 7.77
N TYR A 127 -33.65 20.39 7.94
CA TYR A 127 -32.51 19.48 8.03
C TYR A 127 -32.66 18.49 9.19
N ARG A 128 -33.17 18.95 10.35
CA ARG A 128 -33.39 18.10 11.54
C ARG A 128 -34.55 17.13 11.38
N ASP A 129 -35.50 17.46 10.51
CA ASP A 129 -36.65 16.61 10.24
C ASP A 129 -36.32 15.52 9.20
N HIS A 130 -35.09 15.49 8.68
CA HIS A 130 -34.62 14.61 7.59
C HIS A 130 -35.57 14.60 6.37
N THR A 131 -36.34 15.67 6.22
CA THR A 131 -37.22 15.90 5.08
C THR A 131 -36.44 16.60 3.97
N PRO A 132 -36.84 16.42 2.70
CA PRO A 132 -36.24 17.20 1.63
C PRO A 132 -36.46 18.70 1.90
N ILE A 133 -35.38 19.47 1.79
CA ILE A 133 -35.39 20.93 1.99
C ILE A 133 -35.84 21.57 0.67
N TRP A 134 -36.91 22.38 0.69
CA TRP A 134 -37.52 22.99 -0.50
C TRP A 134 -37.55 24.52 -0.45
#